data_AF-A0A7C1A703-F1
#
_entry.id   AF-A0A7C1A703-F1
#
_cell.length_a   1.000
_cell.length_b   1.000
_cell.length_c   1.000
_cell.angle_alpha   90.00
_cell.angle_beta   90.00
_cell.angle_gamma   90.00
#
_symmetry.space_group_name_H-M   'P 1'
#
loop_
_entity.id
_entity.type
_entity.pdbx_description
1 polymer ?
#
loop_
_entity_poly.entity_id
_entity_poly.type
_entity_poly.pdbx_seq_one_letter_code
_entity_poly.pdbx_strand_id
1 'polypeptide(L)'
;MVGWPGSPGDRATPRHGTMILPEVALDPLGLDVQGPNVVAIGGGHGLAQVLEGVQVYAGDIVAIVTVADDGGSSGRLTSTLAIPPPGDIRKCLLALSPEPSIWRELFSYRFDTTDVAGHSLGNLMLAALQDVFDGDFPTAVRVAGSLLGARGEVIPVAPRSLHLRAEIDGRWVDGQAAIARTRGTIRALCLEPDDESASADALRAIRMADQVILGPGSLFTSLISALMVPGIVEAIDQASGRLIFVANLTTQDGETLSLDGIGHLAALQQMTGLTRTGVIVAHHGDLDVPEPVRQLEYEAEEVETFGWHLVEEDLADVGSGWPQHDPIKLGKTLGELV
;
A
#
# COMPACT_ATOMS: atom_id res chain seq x y z
N MET A 1 18.56 4.99 -59.37
CA MET A 1 19.00 3.61 -59.03
C MET A 1 20.13 3.73 -58.02
N VAL A 2 19.79 3.76 -56.72
CA VAL A 2 20.73 3.60 -55.61
C VAL A 2 19.94 2.84 -54.54
N GLY A 3 20.27 1.56 -54.37
CA GLY A 3 19.57 0.64 -53.48
C GLY A 3 20.07 0.75 -52.04
N TRP A 4 19.15 0.63 -51.10
CA TRP A 4 19.41 0.40 -49.68
C TRP A 4 19.70 -1.09 -49.45
N PRO A 5 20.75 -1.47 -48.67
CA PRO A 5 20.87 -2.81 -48.15
C PRO A 5 20.49 -2.87 -46.66
N GLY A 6 19.73 -3.89 -46.26
CA GLY A 6 19.65 -4.34 -44.86
C GLY A 6 18.26 -4.76 -44.40
N SER A 7 17.91 -6.02 -44.64
CA SER A 7 16.79 -6.73 -43.99
C SER A 7 17.00 -6.81 -42.47
N PRO A 8 15.93 -6.84 -41.64
CA PRO A 8 16.09 -7.06 -40.20
C PRO A 8 16.45 -8.52 -39.96
N GLY A 9 17.64 -8.76 -39.41
CA GLY A 9 18.06 -10.07 -38.94
C GLY A 9 17.37 -10.42 -37.62
N ASP A 10 16.92 -11.67 -37.53
CA ASP A 10 16.55 -12.37 -36.30
C ASP A 10 17.55 -12.06 -35.17
N ARG A 11 17.11 -11.30 -34.17
CA ARG A 11 17.80 -11.27 -32.87
C ARG A 11 17.25 -12.42 -32.05
N ALA A 12 18.02 -13.52 -32.03
CA ALA A 12 17.81 -14.61 -31.10
C ALA A 12 17.73 -14.09 -29.66
N THR A 13 16.64 -14.39 -28.98
CA THR A 13 16.48 -14.18 -27.54
C THR A 13 17.50 -15.03 -26.78
N PRO A 14 18.29 -14.47 -25.85
CA PRO A 14 19.15 -15.29 -25.01
C PRO A 14 18.25 -16.06 -24.03
N ARG A 15 18.34 -17.40 -24.10
CA ARG A 15 17.70 -18.33 -23.16
C ARG A 15 18.18 -18.00 -21.74
N HIS A 16 17.24 -17.84 -20.80
CA HIS A 16 17.51 -17.59 -19.39
C HIS A 16 18.45 -18.67 -18.82
N GLY A 17 19.74 -18.33 -18.72
CA GLY A 17 20.66 -19.02 -17.84
C GLY A 17 20.28 -18.73 -16.40
N THR A 18 20.45 -19.70 -15.51
CA THR A 18 20.20 -19.57 -14.07
C THR A 18 20.78 -18.27 -13.55
N MET A 19 19.90 -17.34 -13.18
CA MET A 19 20.27 -16.01 -12.70
C MET A 19 20.91 -16.19 -11.32
N ILE A 20 22.21 -15.94 -11.22
CA ILE A 20 22.88 -15.89 -9.93
C ILE A 20 22.47 -14.56 -9.31
N LEU A 21 21.51 -14.61 -8.37
CA LEU A 21 21.20 -13.49 -7.50
C LEU A 21 22.50 -13.08 -6.80
N PRO A 22 22.86 -11.79 -6.73
CA PRO A 22 24.03 -11.37 -6.00
C PRO A 22 23.91 -11.87 -4.55
N GLU A 23 24.95 -12.52 -4.02
CA GLU A 23 25.08 -12.78 -2.58
C GLU A 23 25.17 -11.42 -1.89
N VAL A 24 24.01 -10.84 -1.57
CA VAL A 24 23.91 -9.76 -0.60
C VAL A 24 24.31 -10.42 0.72
N ALA A 25 25.45 -9.99 1.27
CA ALA A 25 25.87 -10.39 2.60
C ALA A 25 24.81 -9.89 3.60
N LEU A 26 23.80 -10.72 3.85
CA LEU A 26 22.80 -10.52 4.89
C LEU A 26 23.48 -10.90 6.21
N ASP A 27 24.04 -9.92 6.92
CA ASP A 27 24.31 -10.12 8.34
C ASP A 27 22.95 -10.38 9.03
N PRO A 28 22.78 -11.52 9.74
CA PRO A 28 21.48 -11.90 10.28
C PRO A 28 21.24 -11.16 11.59
N LEU A 29 20.80 -9.91 11.56
CA LEU A 29 20.24 -9.22 12.72
C LEU A 29 19.17 -8.22 12.27
N GLY A 30 17.90 -8.40 12.70
CA GLY A 30 16.96 -7.28 12.67
C GLY A 30 15.45 -7.51 12.63
N LEU A 31 14.94 -8.75 12.72
CA LEU A 31 13.55 -9.03 13.10
C LEU A 31 13.57 -9.95 14.32
N ASP A 32 12.60 -9.83 15.21
CA ASP A 32 12.50 -10.74 16.35
C ASP A 32 11.99 -12.08 15.83
N VAL A 33 12.87 -13.07 15.69
CA VAL A 33 12.50 -14.41 15.19
C VAL A 33 11.43 -15.12 16.03
N GLN A 34 11.10 -14.60 17.22
CA GLN A 34 10.02 -15.07 18.08
C GLN A 34 8.75 -14.19 18.02
N GLY A 35 8.78 -13.09 17.26
CA GLY A 35 7.69 -12.16 17.08
C GLY A 35 6.58 -12.70 16.16
N PRO A 36 5.41 -12.02 16.13
CA PRO A 36 4.25 -12.44 15.34
C PRO A 36 4.45 -12.25 13.84
N ASN A 37 3.65 -12.97 13.05
CA ASN A 37 3.46 -12.71 11.63
C ASN A 37 2.49 -11.54 11.44
N VAL A 38 2.98 -10.42 10.91
CA VAL A 38 2.21 -9.19 10.73
C VAL A 38 1.92 -8.96 9.25
N VAL A 39 0.64 -8.82 8.92
CA VAL A 39 0.19 -8.43 7.57
C VAL A 39 -0.38 -7.02 7.64
N ALA A 40 0.12 -6.09 6.82
CA ALA A 40 -0.43 -4.75 6.69
C ALA A 40 -0.99 -4.52 5.29
N ILE A 41 -2.21 -3.99 5.19
CA ILE A 41 -2.97 -3.84 3.94
C ILE A 41 -3.29 -2.37 3.69
N GLY A 42 -2.98 -1.87 2.49
CA GLY A 42 -3.37 -0.51 2.07
C GLY A 42 -2.50 0.06 0.95
N GLY A 43 -2.08 1.31 1.13
CA GLY A 43 -1.25 2.04 0.17
C GLY A 43 -0.71 3.35 0.75
N GLY A 44 -0.02 4.11 -0.08
CA GLY A 44 0.49 5.43 0.25
C GLY A 44 1.62 5.46 1.30
N HIS A 45 1.77 6.63 1.93
CA HIS A 45 2.79 6.87 2.95
C HIS A 45 2.38 6.31 4.32
N GLY A 46 1.08 6.25 4.63
CA GLY A 46 0.58 5.72 5.90
C GLY A 46 0.95 4.24 6.10
N LEU A 47 0.79 3.43 5.04
CA LEU A 47 1.24 2.03 5.09
C LEU A 47 2.76 1.93 5.31
N ALA A 48 3.57 2.79 4.68
CA ALA A 48 5.02 2.80 4.90
C ALA A 48 5.38 3.10 6.37
N GLN A 49 4.66 4.01 7.03
CA GLN A 49 4.85 4.30 8.46
C GLN A 49 4.52 3.11 9.35
N VAL A 50 3.47 2.35 9.04
CA VAL A 50 3.17 1.07 9.72
C VAL A 50 4.33 0.10 9.53
N LEU A 51 4.80 -0.08 8.30
CA LEU A 51 5.90 -1.01 8.00
C LEU A 51 7.21 -0.64 8.71
N GLU A 52 7.51 0.65 8.86
CA GLU A 52 8.63 1.13 9.67
C GLU A 52 8.41 0.81 11.16
N GLY A 53 7.20 0.99 11.67
CA GLY A 53 6.85 0.73 13.06
C GLY A 53 6.88 -0.74 13.45
N VAL A 54 6.30 -1.64 12.64
CA VAL A 54 6.15 -3.05 13.02
C VAL A 54 7.46 -3.84 13.03
N GLN A 55 8.50 -3.34 12.36
CA GLN A 55 9.85 -3.93 12.37
C GLN A 55 10.46 -4.06 13.78
N VAL A 56 9.96 -3.34 14.77
CA VAL A 56 10.48 -3.39 16.15
C VAL A 56 10.02 -4.63 16.93
N TYR A 57 8.94 -5.29 16.50
CA TYR A 57 8.35 -6.42 17.23
C TYR A 57 8.00 -7.62 16.35
N ALA A 58 7.75 -7.43 15.05
CA ALA A 58 7.33 -8.49 14.16
C ALA A 58 8.47 -9.49 13.90
N GLY A 59 8.10 -10.77 13.77
CA GLY A 59 9.01 -11.82 13.30
C GLY A 59 8.96 -12.04 11.80
N ASP A 60 7.79 -11.79 11.20
CA ASP A 60 7.60 -11.74 9.76
C ASP A 60 6.66 -10.58 9.39
N ILE A 61 6.91 -9.94 8.25
CA ILE A 61 6.17 -8.76 7.79
C ILE A 61 5.76 -8.97 6.35
N VAL A 62 4.47 -8.80 6.07
CA VAL A 62 3.93 -8.79 4.71
C VAL A 62 3.11 -7.52 4.49
N ALA A 63 3.49 -6.73 3.48
CA ALA A 63 2.72 -5.60 2.99
C ALA A 63 1.87 -6.03 1.78
N ILE A 64 0.55 -5.93 1.88
CA ILE A 64 -0.37 -6.13 0.75
C ILE A 64 -0.79 -4.76 0.23
N VAL A 65 -0.40 -4.44 -1.01
CA VAL A 65 -0.45 -3.07 -1.53
C VAL A 65 -1.43 -2.96 -2.69
N THR A 66 -2.27 -1.92 -2.66
CA THR A 66 -3.17 -1.60 -3.77
C THR A 66 -2.42 -1.37 -5.09
N VAL A 67 -3.03 -1.80 -6.20
CA VAL A 67 -2.53 -1.59 -7.57
C VAL A 67 -3.52 -0.78 -8.43
N ALA A 68 -4.30 0.08 -7.78
CA ALA A 68 -5.33 0.91 -8.40
C ALA A 68 -4.94 2.40 -8.59
N ASP A 69 -3.74 2.78 -8.16
CA ASP A 69 -3.21 4.16 -8.28
C ASP A 69 -2.95 4.55 -9.74
N ASP A 70 -3.32 5.77 -10.13
CA ASP A 70 -3.01 6.36 -11.43
C ASP A 70 -2.39 7.78 -11.32
N GLY A 71 -1.96 8.18 -10.14
CA GLY A 71 -1.38 9.49 -9.86
C GLY A 71 0.11 9.65 -10.22
N GLY A 72 0.49 10.90 -10.51
CA GLY A 72 1.90 11.33 -10.57
C GLY A 72 2.78 10.63 -11.62
N SER A 73 4.02 10.29 -11.25
CA SER A 73 4.95 9.56 -12.11
C SER A 73 4.54 8.10 -12.34
N SER A 74 3.73 7.53 -11.44
CA SER A 74 3.19 6.17 -11.58
C SER A 74 2.19 6.12 -12.73
N GLY A 75 1.23 7.06 -12.79
CA GLY A 75 0.24 7.15 -13.88
C GLY A 75 0.83 7.35 -15.28
N ARG A 76 1.95 8.06 -15.39
CA ARG A 76 2.65 8.21 -16.69
C ARG A 76 3.31 6.92 -17.16
N LEU A 77 3.84 6.13 -16.22
CA LEU A 77 4.48 4.85 -16.53
C LEU A 77 3.43 3.77 -16.82
N THR A 78 2.33 3.72 -16.06
CA THR A 78 1.25 2.74 -16.28
C THR A 78 0.66 2.86 -17.69
N SER A 79 0.36 4.09 -18.13
CA SER A 79 -0.18 4.36 -19.47
C SER A 79 0.78 4.08 -20.62
N THR A 80 2.10 4.16 -20.38
CA THR A 80 3.12 4.00 -21.43
C THR A 80 3.70 2.58 -21.48
N LEU A 81 3.84 1.92 -20.33
CA LEU A 81 4.53 0.63 -20.18
C LEU A 81 3.60 -0.52 -19.78
N ALA A 82 2.28 -0.28 -19.64
CA ALA A 82 1.28 -1.29 -19.28
C ALA A 82 1.64 -2.10 -18.01
N ILE A 83 2.24 -1.43 -17.03
CA ILE A 83 2.59 -2.00 -15.73
C ILE A 83 1.56 -1.61 -14.66
N PRO A 84 1.37 -2.41 -13.59
CA PRO A 84 0.69 -1.94 -12.39
C PRO A 84 1.42 -0.75 -11.77
N PRO A 85 0.71 0.17 -11.11
CA PRO A 85 1.30 1.38 -10.56
C PRO A 85 2.37 1.04 -9.51
N PRO A 86 3.65 1.36 -9.79
CA PRO A 86 4.74 0.91 -8.92
C PRO A 86 4.92 1.80 -7.68
N GLY A 87 4.21 2.93 -7.58
CA GLY A 87 4.50 3.99 -6.61
C GLY A 87 4.40 3.55 -5.16
N ASP A 88 3.29 2.94 -4.77
CA ASP A 88 3.05 2.50 -3.39
C ASP A 88 3.82 1.23 -3.05
N ILE A 89 3.96 0.31 -4.00
CA ILE A 89 4.87 -0.84 -3.90
C ILE A 89 6.29 -0.37 -3.61
N ARG A 90 6.79 0.62 -4.37
CA ARG A 90 8.13 1.21 -4.18
C ARG A 90 8.28 1.80 -2.77
N LYS A 91 7.27 2.51 -2.26
CA LYS A 91 7.31 3.08 -0.89
C LYS A 91 7.40 1.97 0.16
N CYS A 92 6.64 0.90 0.03
CA CYS A 92 6.66 -0.23 0.97
C CYS A 92 8.01 -0.97 0.92
N LEU A 93 8.53 -1.21 -0.28
CA LEU A 93 9.86 -1.80 -0.47
C LEU A 93 10.94 -0.95 0.21
N LEU A 94 10.89 0.38 0.01
CA LEU A 94 11.77 1.30 0.70
C LEU A 94 11.58 1.19 2.22
N ALA A 95 10.37 1.31 2.77
CA ALA A 95 10.12 1.22 4.22
C ALA A 95 10.75 -0.02 4.90
N LEU A 96 10.76 -1.16 4.20
CA LEU A 96 11.35 -2.41 4.70
C LEU A 96 12.85 -2.57 4.38
N SER A 97 13.45 -1.69 3.60
CA SER A 97 14.86 -1.77 3.22
C SER A 97 15.77 -1.17 4.31
N PRO A 98 16.89 -1.83 4.67
CA PRO A 98 17.80 -1.32 5.69
C PRO A 98 18.48 -0.01 5.27
N GLU A 99 18.86 0.78 6.29
CA GLU A 99 19.73 1.95 6.15
C GLU A 99 21.03 1.77 6.95
N PRO A 100 22.18 2.23 6.43
CA PRO A 100 22.40 2.83 5.10
C PRO A 100 22.45 1.77 3.98
N SER A 101 21.97 2.11 2.78
CA SER A 101 22.03 1.22 1.60
C SER A 101 22.06 2.01 0.30
N ILE A 102 23.09 1.79 -0.53
CA ILE A 102 23.17 2.41 -1.87
C ILE A 102 22.02 1.96 -2.78
N TRP A 103 21.52 0.72 -2.61
CA TRP A 103 20.37 0.23 -3.36
C TRP A 103 19.11 1.01 -2.99
N ARG A 104 18.91 1.28 -1.70
CA ARG A 104 17.80 2.13 -1.21
C ARG A 104 17.92 3.56 -1.73
N GLU A 105 19.12 4.15 -1.73
CA GLU A 105 19.38 5.47 -2.29
C GLU A 105 19.01 5.54 -3.79
N LEU A 106 19.49 4.59 -4.59
CA LEU A 106 19.17 4.51 -6.01
C LEU A 106 17.67 4.29 -6.25
N PHE A 107 17.01 3.45 -5.46
CA PHE A 107 15.60 3.14 -5.63
C PHE A 107 14.68 4.30 -5.20
N SER A 108 15.13 5.11 -4.23
CA SER A 108 14.44 6.33 -3.81
C SER A 108 14.66 7.51 -4.76
N TYR A 109 15.77 7.49 -5.54
CA TYR A 109 16.16 8.56 -6.46
C TYR A 109 15.04 8.97 -7.43
N ARG A 110 14.90 10.29 -7.59
CA ARG A 110 14.01 10.95 -8.55
C ARG A 110 14.83 11.87 -9.43
N PHE A 111 14.62 11.78 -10.74
CA PHE A 111 15.32 12.62 -11.70
C PHE A 111 14.76 14.05 -11.69
N ASP A 112 15.62 15.05 -11.54
CA ASP A 112 15.22 16.47 -11.48
C ASP A 112 15.32 17.20 -12.84
N THR A 113 16.01 16.62 -13.82
CA THR A 113 16.27 17.27 -15.13
C THR A 113 16.14 16.27 -16.29
N THR A 114 15.98 16.77 -17.53
CA THR A 114 15.94 16.02 -18.83
C THR A 114 14.64 15.29 -19.19
N ASP A 115 14.65 14.48 -20.27
CA ASP A 115 13.50 13.70 -20.80
C ASP A 115 12.89 12.71 -19.78
N VAL A 116 13.64 12.37 -18.72
CA VAL A 116 13.19 11.50 -17.62
C VAL A 116 12.78 12.30 -16.36
N ALA A 117 12.70 13.62 -16.44
CA ALA A 117 12.37 14.47 -15.30
C ALA A 117 11.06 14.04 -14.61
N GLY A 118 11.12 13.97 -13.28
CA GLY A 118 10.03 13.56 -12.42
C GLY A 118 9.80 12.06 -12.34
N HIS A 119 10.50 11.22 -13.11
CA HIS A 119 10.45 9.76 -12.91
C HIS A 119 11.30 9.34 -11.70
N SER A 120 10.85 8.29 -11.01
CA SER A 120 11.66 7.62 -9.99
C SER A 120 12.45 6.49 -10.64
N LEU A 121 13.75 6.37 -10.33
CA LEU A 121 14.57 5.26 -10.80
C LEU A 121 14.02 3.92 -10.30
N GLY A 122 13.57 3.82 -9.05
CA GLY A 122 12.93 2.61 -8.54
C GLY A 122 11.67 2.19 -9.31
N ASN A 123 10.83 3.15 -9.74
CA ASN A 123 9.68 2.84 -10.59
C ASN A 123 10.12 2.30 -11.96
N LEU A 124 11.19 2.85 -12.54
CA LEU A 124 11.74 2.37 -13.83
C LEU A 124 12.36 0.98 -13.68
N MET A 125 13.02 0.70 -12.55
CA MET A 125 13.56 -0.62 -12.24
C MET A 125 12.44 -1.66 -12.09
N LEU A 126 11.33 -1.33 -11.41
CA LEU A 126 10.16 -2.21 -11.32
C LEU A 126 9.56 -2.50 -12.70
N ALA A 127 9.45 -1.47 -13.55
CA ALA A 127 8.98 -1.63 -14.92
C ALA A 127 9.89 -2.58 -15.73
N ALA A 128 11.20 -2.39 -15.63
CA ALA A 128 12.18 -3.22 -16.32
C ALA A 128 12.19 -4.67 -15.79
N LEU A 129 12.05 -4.86 -14.48
CA LEU A 129 11.95 -6.19 -13.89
C LEU A 129 10.69 -6.91 -14.38
N GLN A 130 9.54 -6.23 -14.45
CA GLN A 130 8.32 -6.84 -15.01
C GLN A 130 8.52 -7.29 -16.47
N ASP A 131 9.15 -6.46 -17.31
CA ASP A 131 9.45 -6.81 -18.70
C ASP A 131 10.40 -8.02 -18.80
N VAL A 132 11.41 -8.09 -17.93
CA VAL A 132 12.33 -9.25 -17.82
C VAL A 132 11.62 -10.53 -17.40
N PHE A 133 10.55 -10.44 -16.60
CA PHE A 133 9.74 -11.57 -16.15
C PHE A 133 8.46 -11.75 -16.96
N ASP A 134 8.47 -11.40 -18.25
CA ASP A 134 7.37 -11.63 -19.20
C ASP A 134 6.01 -11.08 -18.72
N GLY A 135 6.01 -9.96 -18.00
CA GLY A 135 4.80 -9.34 -17.47
C GLY A 135 4.39 -9.78 -16.06
N ASP A 136 5.11 -10.70 -15.42
CA ASP A 136 4.85 -11.15 -14.04
C ASP A 136 5.31 -10.08 -13.02
N PHE A 137 4.40 -9.14 -12.74
CA PHE A 137 4.64 -8.06 -11.80
C PHE A 137 4.87 -8.54 -10.36
N PRO A 138 4.09 -9.49 -9.79
CA PRO A 138 4.41 -10.07 -8.48
C PRO A 138 5.84 -10.60 -8.36
N THR A 139 6.34 -11.32 -9.36
CA THR A 139 7.73 -11.79 -9.37
C THR A 139 8.72 -10.63 -9.44
N ALA A 140 8.45 -9.60 -10.26
CA ALA A 140 9.27 -8.41 -10.34
C ALA A 140 9.40 -7.68 -8.98
N VAL A 141 8.29 -7.55 -8.23
CA VAL A 141 8.28 -6.94 -6.89
C VAL A 141 9.12 -7.76 -5.91
N ARG A 142 8.97 -9.09 -5.90
CA ARG A 142 9.76 -9.98 -5.04
C ARG A 142 11.26 -9.91 -5.31
N VAL A 143 11.65 -9.82 -6.59
CA VAL A 143 13.07 -9.67 -6.97
C VAL A 143 13.58 -8.29 -6.58
N ALA A 144 12.79 -7.23 -6.73
CA ALA A 144 13.16 -5.90 -6.25
C ALA A 144 13.35 -5.87 -4.72
N GLY A 145 12.49 -6.53 -3.95
CA GLY A 145 12.64 -6.68 -2.50
C GLY A 145 13.93 -7.39 -2.11
N SER A 146 14.28 -8.45 -2.83
CA SER A 146 15.54 -9.18 -2.63
C SER A 146 16.76 -8.31 -2.95
N LEU A 147 16.72 -7.53 -4.04
CA LEU A 147 17.79 -6.59 -4.41
C LEU A 147 18.02 -5.52 -3.34
N LEU A 148 16.94 -5.06 -2.72
CA LEU A 148 16.96 -4.03 -1.69
C LEU A 148 17.32 -4.57 -0.29
N GLY A 149 17.30 -5.89 -0.10
CA GLY A 149 17.43 -6.51 1.21
C GLY A 149 16.25 -6.20 2.14
N ALA A 150 15.03 -6.11 1.58
CA ALA A 150 13.83 -5.79 2.34
C ALA A 150 13.57 -6.81 3.46
N ARG A 151 13.24 -6.31 4.66
CA ARG A 151 12.91 -7.08 5.87
C ARG A 151 11.42 -7.43 5.91
N GLY A 152 11.01 -8.29 4.99
CA GLY A 152 9.63 -8.70 4.79
C GLY A 152 9.25 -8.76 3.32
N GLU A 153 8.03 -9.18 3.04
CA GLU A 153 7.50 -9.30 1.68
C GLU A 153 6.58 -8.13 1.33
N VAL A 154 6.69 -7.64 0.08
CA VAL A 154 5.73 -6.69 -0.49
C VAL A 154 4.99 -7.42 -1.61
N ILE A 155 3.67 -7.48 -1.50
CA ILE A 155 2.80 -8.25 -2.38
C ILE A 155 1.76 -7.31 -3.00
N PRO A 156 1.69 -7.21 -4.33
CA PRO A 156 0.57 -6.57 -5.00
C PRO A 156 -0.75 -7.26 -4.62
N VAL A 157 -1.78 -6.50 -4.24
CA VAL A 157 -3.09 -7.05 -3.85
C VAL A 157 -3.68 -7.92 -4.96
N ALA A 158 -3.44 -7.55 -6.23
CA ALA A 158 -3.80 -8.30 -7.42
C ALA A 158 -2.59 -8.39 -8.38
N PRO A 159 -2.48 -9.45 -9.21
CA PRO A 159 -1.39 -9.61 -10.16
C PRO A 159 -1.35 -8.56 -11.29
N ARG A 160 -2.53 -8.06 -11.71
CA ARG A 160 -2.68 -7.08 -12.80
C ARG A 160 -3.18 -5.74 -12.26
N SER A 161 -2.98 -4.68 -13.04
CA SER A 161 -3.46 -3.34 -12.72
C SER A 161 -4.97 -3.31 -12.57
N LEU A 162 -5.45 -2.54 -11.60
CA LEU A 162 -6.87 -2.26 -11.42
C LEU A 162 -7.14 -0.79 -11.74
N HIS A 163 -8.32 -0.51 -12.29
CA HIS A 163 -8.80 0.84 -12.51
C HIS A 163 -9.91 1.14 -11.50
N LEU A 164 -9.72 2.19 -10.70
CA LEU A 164 -10.68 2.60 -9.69
C LEU A 164 -11.65 3.64 -10.26
N ARG A 165 -12.94 3.44 -10.02
CA ARG A 165 -14.01 4.38 -10.33
C ARG A 165 -14.85 4.64 -9.09
N ALA A 166 -15.34 5.86 -8.92
CA ALA A 166 -16.20 6.22 -7.79
C ALA A 166 -17.46 6.96 -8.25
N GLU A 167 -18.59 6.67 -7.61
CA GLU A 167 -19.80 7.49 -7.72
C GLU A 167 -19.75 8.62 -6.68
N ILE A 168 -19.61 9.85 -7.15
CA ILE A 168 -19.54 11.06 -6.34
C ILE A 168 -20.76 11.94 -6.64
N ASP A 169 -21.63 12.12 -5.65
CA ASP A 169 -22.89 12.89 -5.77
C ASP A 169 -23.74 12.52 -7.00
N GLY A 170 -23.80 11.24 -7.35
CA GLY A 170 -24.59 10.73 -8.49
C GLY A 170 -23.84 10.69 -9.82
N ARG A 171 -22.56 11.07 -9.87
CA ARG A 171 -21.72 11.02 -11.08
C ARG A 171 -20.53 10.09 -10.91
N TRP A 172 -20.31 9.24 -11.89
CA TRP A 172 -19.09 8.42 -11.96
C TRP A 172 -17.87 9.26 -12.35
N VAL A 173 -16.80 9.08 -11.59
CA VAL A 173 -15.47 9.66 -11.79
C VAL A 173 -14.47 8.52 -11.94
N ASP A 174 -13.71 8.56 -13.04
CA ASP A 174 -12.76 7.53 -13.42
C ASP A 174 -11.34 7.93 -12.98
N GLY A 175 -10.65 7.02 -12.30
CA GLY A 175 -9.25 7.17 -11.91
C GLY A 175 -9.04 7.70 -10.49
N GLN A 176 -8.10 7.09 -9.76
CA GLN A 176 -7.77 7.40 -8.38
C GLN A 176 -7.46 8.89 -8.19
N ALA A 177 -6.62 9.45 -9.06
CA ALA A 177 -6.15 10.81 -8.96
C ALA A 177 -7.22 11.85 -9.30
N ALA A 178 -8.26 11.46 -10.05
CA ALA A 178 -9.43 12.30 -10.31
C ALA A 178 -10.42 12.25 -9.15
N ILE A 179 -10.63 11.06 -8.58
CA ILE A 179 -11.46 10.84 -7.38
C ILE A 179 -10.93 11.69 -6.22
N ALA A 180 -9.64 11.59 -5.91
CA ALA A 180 -9.02 12.34 -4.81
C ALA A 180 -9.07 13.89 -4.98
N ARG A 181 -9.36 14.40 -6.18
CA ARG A 181 -9.50 15.84 -6.46
C ARG A 181 -10.96 16.30 -6.58
N THR A 182 -11.91 15.39 -6.55
CA THR A 182 -13.32 15.70 -6.75
C THR A 182 -14.03 15.74 -5.41
N ARG A 183 -14.36 16.95 -4.94
CA ARG A 183 -15.17 17.12 -3.73
C ARG A 183 -16.59 16.60 -3.96
N GLY A 184 -17.12 15.88 -2.98
CA GLY A 184 -18.49 15.38 -2.94
C GLY A 184 -18.59 14.15 -2.02
N THR A 185 -19.76 13.54 -1.93
CA THR A 185 -19.93 12.31 -1.15
C THR A 185 -19.72 11.10 -2.06
N ILE A 186 -18.71 10.28 -1.74
CA ILE A 186 -18.49 8.98 -2.39
C ILE A 186 -19.54 7.99 -1.88
N ARG A 187 -20.35 7.44 -2.78
CA ARG A 187 -21.44 6.50 -2.46
C ARG A 187 -21.16 5.07 -2.89
N ALA A 188 -20.34 4.89 -3.90
CA ALA A 188 -19.97 3.58 -4.43
C ALA A 188 -18.59 3.64 -5.05
N LEU A 189 -17.90 2.50 -5.04
CA LEU A 189 -16.65 2.27 -5.74
C LEU A 189 -16.81 1.09 -6.69
N CYS A 190 -16.00 1.08 -7.75
CA CYS A 190 -15.90 -0.02 -8.69
C CYS A 190 -14.42 -0.22 -9.07
N LEU A 191 -14.01 -1.47 -9.19
CA LEU A 191 -12.70 -1.88 -9.68
C LEU A 191 -12.88 -2.55 -11.04
N GLU A 192 -12.06 -2.16 -12.00
CA GLU A 192 -12.04 -2.77 -13.33
C GLU A 192 -10.63 -3.34 -13.63
N PRO A 193 -10.51 -4.57 -14.15
CA PRO A 193 -11.61 -5.49 -14.45
C PRO A 193 -12.22 -6.11 -13.17
N ASP A 194 -13.49 -6.47 -13.23
CA ASP A 194 -14.27 -7.03 -12.10
C ASP A 194 -14.02 -8.53 -11.87
N ASP A 195 -13.27 -9.17 -12.76
CA ASP A 195 -12.88 -10.58 -12.69
C ASP A 195 -11.48 -10.83 -12.10
N GLU A 196 -10.74 -9.75 -11.78
CA GLU A 196 -9.43 -9.87 -11.15
C GLU A 196 -9.58 -10.27 -9.69
N SER A 197 -8.81 -11.27 -9.26
CA SER A 197 -8.83 -11.77 -7.89
C SER A 197 -7.53 -11.46 -7.16
N ALA A 198 -7.58 -11.54 -5.85
CA ALA A 198 -6.41 -11.32 -5.03
C ALA A 198 -5.25 -12.28 -5.37
N SER A 199 -4.02 -11.79 -5.26
CA SER A 199 -2.82 -12.61 -5.38
C SER A 199 -2.86 -13.78 -4.40
N ALA A 200 -2.54 -15.00 -4.86
CA ALA A 200 -2.56 -16.19 -4.01
C ALA A 200 -1.65 -16.06 -2.78
N ASP A 201 -0.51 -15.39 -2.92
CA ASP A 201 0.41 -15.10 -1.82
C ASP A 201 -0.19 -14.11 -0.80
N ALA A 202 -0.96 -13.11 -1.25
CA ALA A 202 -1.67 -12.19 -0.35
C ALA A 202 -2.69 -12.95 0.51
N LEU A 203 -3.48 -13.82 -0.11
CA LEU A 203 -4.47 -14.65 0.60
C LEU A 203 -3.80 -15.62 1.59
N ARG A 204 -2.64 -16.19 1.22
CA ARG A 204 -1.85 -17.05 2.11
C ARG A 204 -1.33 -16.27 3.32
N ALA A 205 -0.78 -15.09 3.09
CA ALA A 205 -0.26 -14.24 4.15
C ALA A 205 -1.34 -13.88 5.17
N ILE A 206 -2.52 -13.41 4.70
CA ILE A 206 -3.65 -13.07 5.57
C ILE A 206 -4.06 -14.27 6.45
N ARG A 207 -4.15 -15.48 5.87
CA ARG A 207 -4.52 -16.68 6.63
C ARG A 207 -3.49 -17.10 7.69
N MET A 208 -2.22 -16.77 7.49
CA MET A 208 -1.12 -17.13 8.39
C MET A 208 -0.79 -16.03 9.41
N ALA A 209 -1.43 -14.87 9.29
CA ALA A 209 -1.15 -13.71 10.11
C ALA A 209 -1.61 -13.93 11.56
N ASP A 210 -0.75 -13.54 12.51
CA ASP A 210 -1.12 -13.35 13.90
C ASP A 210 -1.74 -11.97 14.12
N GLN A 211 -1.43 -11.01 13.24
CA GLN A 211 -2.01 -9.68 13.21
C GLN A 211 -2.25 -9.21 11.76
N VAL A 212 -3.46 -8.71 11.47
CA VAL A 212 -3.82 -8.09 10.19
C VAL A 212 -4.16 -6.62 10.45
N ILE A 213 -3.34 -5.72 9.91
CA ILE A 213 -3.45 -4.27 10.06
C ILE A 213 -4.04 -3.67 8.78
N LEU A 214 -5.12 -2.91 8.93
CA LEU A 214 -5.77 -2.16 7.88
C LEU A 214 -5.34 -0.69 7.96
N GLY A 215 -4.72 -0.19 6.89
CA GLY A 215 -4.27 1.19 6.83
C GLY A 215 -3.08 1.50 7.75
N PRO A 216 -2.84 2.79 8.08
CA PRO A 216 -3.65 3.93 7.68
C PRO A 216 -3.43 4.29 6.21
N GLY A 217 -4.29 5.14 5.67
CA GLY A 217 -4.22 5.60 4.28
C GLY A 217 -5.54 6.17 3.81
N SER A 218 -5.54 6.77 2.62
CA SER A 218 -6.77 7.30 2.00
C SER A 218 -7.87 6.25 2.02
N LEU A 219 -9.00 6.57 2.66
CA LEU A 219 -10.02 5.59 3.04
C LEU A 219 -10.56 4.87 1.80
N PHE A 220 -10.97 5.61 0.78
CA PHE A 220 -11.60 5.04 -0.41
C PHE A 220 -10.55 4.58 -1.41
N THR A 221 -9.56 5.42 -1.68
CA THR A 221 -8.63 5.19 -2.79
C THR A 221 -7.50 4.20 -2.48
N SER A 222 -7.15 4.00 -1.20
CA SER A 222 -6.07 3.08 -0.81
C SER A 222 -6.59 1.87 -0.04
N LEU A 223 -7.41 2.08 0.99
CA LEU A 223 -7.81 1.01 1.90
C LEU A 223 -9.00 0.22 1.37
N ILE A 224 -10.16 0.87 1.18
CA ILE A 224 -11.35 0.20 0.66
C ILE A 224 -11.09 -0.39 -0.73
N SER A 225 -10.36 0.32 -1.61
CA SER A 225 -9.98 -0.22 -2.93
C SER A 225 -9.17 -1.52 -2.84
N ALA A 226 -8.25 -1.65 -1.87
CA ALA A 226 -7.51 -2.90 -1.66
C ALA A 226 -8.42 -4.02 -1.10
N LEU A 227 -9.32 -3.66 -0.18
CA LEU A 227 -10.24 -4.62 0.44
C LEU A 227 -11.33 -5.13 -0.50
N MET A 228 -11.74 -4.32 -1.47
CA MET A 228 -12.74 -4.70 -2.48
C MET A 228 -12.21 -5.71 -3.51
N VAL A 229 -10.91 -6.02 -3.53
CA VAL A 229 -10.38 -7.06 -4.40
C VAL A 229 -10.92 -8.43 -3.97
N PRO A 230 -11.57 -9.19 -4.88
CA PRO A 230 -12.16 -10.49 -4.57
C PRO A 230 -11.23 -11.42 -3.80
N GLY A 231 -11.71 -11.93 -2.66
CA GLY A 231 -10.98 -12.86 -1.78
C GLY A 231 -10.32 -12.20 -0.57
N ILE A 232 -10.05 -10.89 -0.58
CA ILE A 232 -9.35 -10.22 0.53
C ILE A 232 -10.20 -10.20 1.80
N VAL A 233 -11.42 -9.68 1.74
CA VAL A 233 -12.32 -9.60 2.91
C VAL A 233 -12.67 -10.99 3.42
N GLU A 234 -12.93 -11.95 2.54
CA GLU A 234 -13.21 -13.34 2.94
C GLU A 234 -12.03 -13.97 3.67
N ALA A 235 -10.79 -13.69 3.23
CA ALA A 235 -9.61 -14.16 3.93
C ALA A 235 -9.42 -13.50 5.30
N ILE A 236 -9.72 -12.20 5.42
CA ILE A 236 -9.64 -11.46 6.69
C ILE A 236 -10.68 -11.97 7.69
N ASP A 237 -11.92 -12.18 7.24
CA ASP A 237 -13.03 -12.68 8.07
C ASP A 237 -12.77 -14.11 8.56
N GLN A 238 -12.03 -14.92 7.78
CA GLN A 238 -11.66 -16.30 8.14
C GLN A 238 -10.34 -16.42 8.91
N ALA A 239 -9.51 -15.36 8.95
CA ALA A 239 -8.24 -15.39 9.64
C ALA A 239 -8.42 -15.48 11.17
N SER A 240 -7.46 -16.09 11.86
CA SER A 240 -7.47 -16.16 13.33
C SER A 240 -6.73 -15.00 13.99
N GLY A 241 -5.75 -14.41 13.30
CA GLY A 241 -4.95 -13.30 13.82
C GLY A 241 -5.77 -12.04 14.11
N ARG A 242 -5.30 -11.20 15.03
CA ARG A 242 -6.01 -10.01 15.47
C ARG A 242 -6.19 -9.02 14.31
N LEU A 243 -7.43 -8.60 14.08
CA LEU A 243 -7.75 -7.57 13.09
C LEU A 243 -7.63 -6.19 13.74
N ILE A 244 -6.84 -5.31 13.13
CA ILE A 244 -6.59 -3.96 13.60
C ILE A 244 -6.87 -2.98 12.47
N PHE A 245 -7.63 -1.93 12.73
CA PHE A 245 -7.80 -0.79 11.83
C PHE A 245 -7.07 0.40 12.42
N VAL A 246 -6.04 0.90 11.73
CA VAL A 246 -5.36 2.15 12.12
C VAL A 246 -6.12 3.30 11.51
N ALA A 247 -6.78 4.08 12.36
CA ALA A 247 -7.56 5.24 11.94
C ALA A 247 -6.67 6.29 11.29
N ASN A 248 -7.22 7.01 10.32
CA ASN A 248 -6.57 8.22 9.85
C ASN A 248 -6.58 9.29 10.96
N LEU A 249 -5.56 10.15 10.99
CA LEU A 249 -5.51 11.26 11.96
C LEU A 249 -6.52 12.36 11.63
N THR A 250 -6.78 12.56 10.34
CA THR A 250 -7.59 13.65 9.83
C THR A 250 -8.50 13.18 8.69
N THR A 251 -9.52 13.97 8.39
CA THR A 251 -10.23 13.88 7.11
C THR A 251 -9.29 14.19 5.94
N GLN A 252 -9.74 13.92 4.72
CA GLN A 252 -9.00 14.21 3.50
C GLN A 252 -9.89 15.00 2.53
N ASP A 253 -9.36 16.11 2.00
CA ASP A 253 -10.01 16.87 0.94
C ASP A 253 -10.23 15.97 -0.29
N GLY A 254 -11.43 16.06 -0.87
CA GLY A 254 -11.87 15.22 -1.98
C GLY A 254 -12.43 13.84 -1.58
N GLU A 255 -12.06 13.28 -0.43
CA GLU A 255 -12.51 11.93 -0.04
C GLU A 255 -13.44 11.91 1.18
N THR A 256 -13.02 12.50 2.32
CA THR A 256 -13.67 12.23 3.62
C THR A 256 -14.04 13.49 4.41
N LEU A 257 -14.07 14.68 3.79
CA LEU A 257 -14.42 15.94 4.49
C LEU A 257 -15.77 15.90 5.22
N SER A 258 -16.74 15.16 4.68
CA SER A 258 -18.08 15.00 5.26
C SER A 258 -18.17 13.91 6.32
N LEU A 259 -17.11 13.13 6.54
CA LEU A 259 -17.09 12.00 7.47
C LEU A 259 -16.39 12.39 8.76
N ASP A 260 -16.93 11.92 9.88
CA ASP A 260 -16.25 11.83 11.17
C ASP A 260 -15.60 10.43 11.33
N GLY A 261 -15.05 10.11 12.51
CA GLY A 261 -14.40 8.83 12.75
C GLY A 261 -15.35 7.64 12.52
N ILE A 262 -16.57 7.72 13.07
CA ILE A 262 -17.59 6.70 12.88
C ILE A 262 -18.00 6.58 11.40
N GLY A 263 -18.07 7.69 10.67
CA GLY A 263 -18.30 7.70 9.23
C GLY A 263 -17.23 6.94 8.45
N HIS A 264 -15.96 6.97 8.87
CA HIS A 264 -14.89 6.17 8.25
C HIS A 264 -15.11 4.68 8.50
N LEU A 265 -15.42 4.29 9.73
CA LEU A 265 -15.67 2.90 10.11
C LEU A 265 -16.89 2.32 9.40
N ALA A 266 -17.99 3.10 9.38
CA ALA A 266 -19.22 2.74 8.69
C ALA A 266 -18.98 2.57 7.17
N ALA A 267 -18.26 3.50 6.54
CA ALA A 267 -17.93 3.40 5.12
C ALA A 267 -17.06 2.17 4.81
N LEU A 268 -16.05 1.88 5.64
CA LEU A 268 -15.22 0.69 5.53
C LEU A 268 -16.08 -0.58 5.51
N GLN A 269 -16.93 -0.79 6.52
CA GLN A 269 -17.74 -2.00 6.62
C GLN A 269 -18.84 -2.07 5.54
N GLN A 270 -19.52 -0.97 5.24
CA GLN A 270 -20.60 -0.96 4.25
C GLN A 270 -20.11 -1.20 2.82
N MET A 271 -18.94 -0.67 2.45
CA MET A 271 -18.42 -0.80 1.09
C MET A 271 -17.65 -2.10 0.86
N THR A 272 -16.99 -2.63 1.89
CA THR A 272 -16.19 -3.86 1.77
C THR A 272 -16.97 -5.12 2.15
N GLY A 273 -18.03 -4.98 2.95
CA GLY A 273 -18.74 -6.12 3.53
C GLY A 273 -17.98 -6.79 4.68
N LEU A 274 -16.90 -6.20 5.19
CA LEU A 274 -16.13 -6.71 6.33
C LEU A 274 -17.03 -6.87 7.56
N THR A 275 -17.16 -8.10 8.07
CA THR A 275 -18.05 -8.42 9.20
C THR A 275 -17.30 -8.71 10.50
N ARG A 276 -16.02 -9.04 10.41
CA ARG A 276 -15.22 -9.41 11.57
C ARG A 276 -15.00 -8.24 12.53
N THR A 277 -15.09 -8.55 13.82
CA THR A 277 -14.78 -7.64 14.92
C THR A 277 -13.27 -7.43 15.05
N GLY A 278 -12.84 -6.24 15.41
CA GLY A 278 -11.42 -5.91 15.54
C GLY A 278 -11.13 -4.82 16.56
N VAL A 279 -9.90 -4.32 16.55
CA VAL A 279 -9.47 -3.15 17.33
C VAL A 279 -9.29 -1.98 16.38
N ILE A 280 -9.84 -0.81 16.70
CA ILE A 280 -9.49 0.43 16.03
C ILE A 280 -8.46 1.16 16.89
N VAL A 281 -7.33 1.52 16.28
CA VAL A 281 -6.26 2.30 16.90
C VAL A 281 -6.40 3.73 16.40
N ALA A 282 -6.67 4.66 17.31
CA ALA A 282 -6.92 6.06 17.02
C ALA A 282 -5.98 6.99 17.82
N HIS A 283 -5.79 8.19 17.30
CA HIS A 283 -4.94 9.18 17.93
C HIS A 283 -5.65 9.93 19.05
N HIS A 284 -4.99 9.99 20.21
CA HIS A 284 -5.32 10.87 21.33
C HIS A 284 -4.38 12.07 21.40
N GLY A 285 -4.96 13.27 21.45
CA GLY A 285 -4.23 14.54 21.55
C GLY A 285 -4.69 15.55 20.51
N ASP A 286 -4.37 16.83 20.72
CA ASP A 286 -4.75 17.89 19.80
C ASP A 286 -3.80 17.94 18.58
N LEU A 287 -4.37 18.04 17.38
CA LEU A 287 -3.63 18.28 16.14
C LEU A 287 -3.90 19.68 15.61
N ASP A 288 -2.84 20.36 15.15
CA ASP A 288 -2.99 21.56 14.34
C ASP A 288 -3.31 21.14 12.90
N VAL A 289 -4.59 21.24 12.54
CA VAL A 289 -5.12 20.78 11.25
C VAL A 289 -5.63 21.98 10.45
N PRO A 290 -5.17 22.17 9.20
CA PRO A 290 -5.62 23.30 8.40
C PRO A 290 -7.02 23.08 7.83
N GLU A 291 -7.84 24.12 7.87
CA GLU A 291 -9.14 24.14 7.20
C GLU A 291 -9.04 23.83 5.69
N PRO A 292 -9.96 23.03 5.10
CA PRO A 292 -11.19 22.48 5.68
C PRO A 292 -11.03 21.10 6.35
N VAL A 293 -9.79 20.64 6.53
CA VAL A 293 -9.51 19.33 7.09
C VAL A 293 -9.78 19.35 8.60
N ARG A 294 -10.26 18.23 9.14
CA ARG A 294 -10.63 18.08 10.55
C ARG A 294 -9.91 16.89 11.13
N GLN A 295 -9.51 16.97 12.40
CA GLN A 295 -9.07 15.80 13.15
C GLN A 295 -10.21 14.79 13.27
N LEU A 296 -9.87 13.50 13.21
CA LEU A 296 -10.82 12.41 13.44
C LEU A 296 -10.79 12.01 14.92
N GLU A 297 -11.97 11.94 15.51
CA GLU A 297 -12.22 11.53 16.87
C GLU A 297 -13.16 10.32 16.87
N TYR A 298 -13.06 9.50 17.92
CA TYR A 298 -13.83 8.27 18.06
C TYR A 298 -14.35 8.15 19.49
N GLU A 299 -15.62 7.76 19.64
CA GLU A 299 -16.21 7.45 20.93
C GLU A 299 -16.32 5.93 21.11
N ALA A 300 -15.88 5.40 22.26
CA ALA A 300 -15.84 3.97 22.50
C ALA A 300 -17.21 3.29 22.36
N GLU A 301 -18.27 3.90 22.89
CA GLU A 301 -19.64 3.35 22.82
C GLU A 301 -20.11 3.25 21.36
N GLU A 302 -19.83 4.25 20.52
CA GLU A 302 -20.20 4.23 19.11
C GLU A 302 -19.39 3.17 18.35
N VAL A 303 -18.08 3.10 18.55
CA VAL A 303 -17.18 2.11 17.95
C VAL A 303 -17.63 0.68 18.30
N GLU A 304 -18.03 0.43 19.54
CA GLU A 304 -18.54 -0.87 19.99
C GLU A 304 -19.81 -1.30 19.24
N THR A 305 -20.68 -0.36 18.83
CA THR A 305 -21.88 -0.70 18.03
C THR A 305 -21.56 -1.29 16.66
N PHE A 306 -20.34 -1.04 16.14
CA PHE A 306 -19.84 -1.61 14.89
C PHE A 306 -19.05 -2.91 15.09
N GLY A 307 -18.93 -3.39 16.34
CA GLY A 307 -18.17 -4.59 16.69
C GLY A 307 -16.66 -4.35 16.80
N TRP A 308 -16.24 -3.12 17.04
CA TRP A 308 -14.82 -2.77 17.21
C TRP A 308 -14.55 -2.35 18.65
N HIS A 309 -13.29 -2.51 19.08
CA HIS A 309 -12.82 -1.98 20.36
C HIS A 309 -11.85 -0.81 20.11
N LEU A 310 -12.06 0.30 20.80
CA LEU A 310 -11.25 1.51 20.63
C LEU A 310 -10.00 1.45 21.52
N VAL A 311 -8.83 1.68 20.92
CA VAL A 311 -7.56 1.94 21.60
C VAL A 311 -7.07 3.31 21.16
N GLU A 312 -6.86 4.19 22.13
CA GLU A 312 -6.44 5.57 21.90
C GLU A 312 -5.06 5.83 22.50
N GLU A 313 -4.13 6.31 21.68
CA GLU A 313 -2.77 6.64 22.09
C GLU A 313 -2.26 7.90 21.39
N ASP A 314 -1.21 8.53 21.91
CA ASP A 314 -0.49 9.55 21.13
C ASP A 314 0.26 8.85 19.99
N LEU A 315 -0.16 9.13 18.75
CA LEU A 315 0.32 8.45 17.54
C LEU A 315 0.89 9.43 16.51
N ALA A 316 0.85 10.74 16.76
CA ALA A 316 1.21 11.74 15.77
C ALA A 316 2.70 12.14 15.87
N ASP A 317 3.29 12.41 14.71
CA ASP A 317 4.62 13.01 14.59
C ASP A 317 4.52 14.54 14.66
N VAL A 318 4.81 15.08 15.85
CA VAL A 318 4.79 16.52 16.14
C VAL A 318 5.89 17.32 15.44
N GLY A 319 6.88 16.67 14.83
CA GLY A 319 7.94 17.34 14.07
C GLY A 319 7.58 17.63 12.61
N SER A 320 6.47 17.07 12.13
CA SER A 320 6.06 17.16 10.74
C SER A 320 5.29 18.45 10.43
N GLY A 321 5.45 18.96 9.20
CA GLY A 321 4.69 20.14 8.73
C GLY A 321 3.24 19.82 8.32
N TRP A 322 2.84 18.54 8.41
CA TRP A 322 1.50 18.05 8.11
C TRP A 322 1.21 16.83 9.00
N PRO A 323 0.03 16.72 9.65
CA PRO A 323 -0.28 15.61 10.54
C PRO A 323 -0.04 14.24 9.88
N GLN A 324 0.86 13.46 10.48
CA GLN A 324 1.19 12.10 10.05
C GLN A 324 1.48 11.22 11.27
N HIS A 325 1.37 9.90 11.11
CA HIS A 325 1.67 8.97 12.19
C HIS A 325 3.18 8.93 12.46
N ASP A 326 3.55 8.83 13.73
CA ASP A 326 4.90 8.52 14.18
C ASP A 326 5.10 6.99 14.13
N PRO A 327 6.02 6.46 13.28
CA PRO A 327 6.23 5.02 13.17
C PRO A 327 6.60 4.33 14.49
N ILE A 328 7.35 5.00 15.37
CA ILE A 328 7.82 4.43 16.63
C ILE A 328 6.65 4.31 17.62
N LYS A 329 5.85 5.37 17.76
CA LYS A 329 4.66 5.35 18.63
C LYS A 329 3.64 4.32 18.14
N LEU A 330 3.43 4.28 16.81
CA LEU A 330 2.53 3.33 16.18
C LEU A 330 3.01 1.89 16.36
N GLY A 331 4.30 1.61 16.11
CA GLY A 331 4.89 0.29 16.30
C GLY A 331 4.78 -0.22 17.73
N LYS A 332 5.01 0.65 18.73
CA LYS A 332 4.82 0.31 20.15
C LYS A 332 3.37 -0.08 20.45
N THR A 333 2.42 0.75 20.03
CA THR A 333 0.98 0.52 20.26
C THR A 333 0.52 -0.79 19.62
N LEU A 334 0.93 -1.04 18.37
CA LEU A 334 0.59 -2.28 17.65
C LEU A 334 1.23 -3.53 18.29
N GLY A 335 2.45 -3.40 18.83
CA GLY A 335 3.14 -4.49 19.53
C GLY A 335 2.48 -4.88 20.86
N GLU A 336 1.79 -3.95 21.52
CA GLU A 336 0.99 -4.23 22.72
C GLU A 336 -0.33 -4.97 22.38
N LEU A 337 -0.71 -4.99 21.10
CA LEU A 337 -1.91 -5.65 20.57
C LEU A 337 -1.63 -7.01 19.93
N VAL A 338 -0.48 -7.63 20.21
CA VAL A 338 -0.20 -9.02 19.81
C VAL A 338 -1.05 -9.98 20.65
#